data_AF-A0A5S9MKA3-F1
#
_entry.id   AF-A0A5S9MKA3-F1
#
_cell.length_a   1.000
_cell.length_b   1.000
_cell.length_c   1.000
_cell.angle_alpha   90.00
_cell.angle_beta   90.00
_cell.angle_gamma   90.00
#
_symmetry.space_group_name_H-M   'P 1'
#
loop_
_entity.id
_entity.type
_entity.pdbx_description
1 polymer ?
#
loop_
_entity_poly.entity_id
_entity_poly.type
_entity_poly.pdbx_seq_one_letter_code
_entity_poly.pdbx_strand_id
1 'polypeptide(L)' 'MTPVQDRNYFNAIYFRELGGILFEIATDPPGFAHDESVETMGEALKLPPQYEAQRSQIEQIVFPIEVREVKGKGDS' A
#
# COMPACT_ATOMS: atom_id res chain seq x y z
N MET A 1 5.16 17.93 12.93
CA MET A 1 5.59 16.56 12.55
C MET A 1 4.77 15.56 13.34
N THR A 2 4.43 14.40 12.76
CA THR A 2 3.76 13.31 13.49
C THR A 2 4.77 12.44 14.24
N PRO A 3 4.33 11.65 15.24
CA PRO A 3 5.06 10.47 15.68
C PRO A 3 5.30 9.49 14.51
N VAL A 4 6.21 8.53 14.71
CA VAL A 4 6.44 7.42 13.77
C VAL A 4 5.17 6.57 13.68
N GLN A 5 4.76 6.27 12.46
CA GLN A 5 3.61 5.42 12.16
C GLN A 5 4.09 4.17 11.44
N ASP A 6 3.67 3.00 11.93
CA ASP A 6 3.87 1.71 11.27
C ASP A 6 2.87 1.56 10.12
N ARG A 7 3.39 1.38 8.90
CA ARG A 7 2.61 1.17 7.67
C ARG A 7 2.71 -0.25 7.13
N ASN A 8 3.10 -1.22 7.98
CA ASN A 8 3.36 -2.63 7.66
C ASN A 8 4.62 -2.83 6.78
N TYR A 9 4.71 -2.10 5.66
CA TYR A 9 5.80 -2.25 4.68
C TYR A 9 6.96 -1.27 4.88
N PHE A 10 6.72 -0.22 5.67
CA PHE A 10 7.69 0.82 6.04
C PHE A 10 7.21 1.56 7.29
N ASN A 11 8.09 2.33 7.91
CA ASN A 11 7.74 3.31 8.93
C ASN A 11 7.73 4.71 8.32
N ALA A 12 6.79 5.56 8.74
CA ALA A 12 6.66 6.91 8.20
C ALA A 12 6.48 8.00 9.27
N ILE A 13 7.01 9.18 9.00
CA ILE A 13 6.61 10.43 9.65
C ILE A 13 6.11 11.43 8.61
N TYR A 14 5.19 12.30 9.03
CA TYR A 14 4.59 13.31 8.17
C TYR A 14 4.81 14.71 8.73
N PHE A 15 5.06 15.67 7.85
CA PHE A 15 5.10 17.09 8.20
C PHE A 15 4.68 17.95 7.01
N ARG A 16 4.15 19.14 7.29
CA ARG A 16 3.88 20.14 6.26
C ARG A 16 5.00 21.17 6.26
N GLU A 17 5.51 21.50 5.09
CA GLU A 17 6.41 22.65 4.93
C GLU A 17 5.61 23.96 4.87
N LEU A 18 6.29 25.11 4.76
CA LEU A 18 5.70 26.45 4.90
C LEU A 18 4.64 26.78 3.84
N GLY A 19 4.77 26.25 2.62
CA GLY A 19 3.79 26.33 1.53
C GLY A 19 2.62 25.34 1.66
N GLY A 20 2.59 24.53 2.72
CA GLY A 20 1.51 23.60 3.02
C GLY A 20 1.64 22.22 2.35
N ILE A 21 2.68 21.98 1.55
CA ILE A 21 2.95 20.68 0.94
C ILE A 21 3.20 19.65 2.05
N LEU A 22 2.51 18.51 1.97
CA LEU A 22 2.69 17.39 2.89
C LEU A 22 3.87 16.53 2.42
N PHE A 23 4.91 16.47 3.25
CA PHE A 23 6.05 15.57 3.07
C PHE A 23 5.90 14.33 3.94
N GLU A 24 6.38 13.21 3.41
CA GLU A 24 6.52 11.93 4.08
C GLU A 24 8.00 11.53 4.03
N ILE A 25 8.53 11.10 5.17
CA ILE A 25 9.83 10.43 5.24
C ILE A 25 9.54 8.97 5.61
N ALA A 26 9.87 8.06 4.70
CA ALA A 26 9.63 6.62 4.85
C ALA A 26 10.96 5.85 4.90
N THR A 27 10.99 4.75 5.65
CA THR A 27 12.13 3.82 5.68
C THR A 27 12.11 2.86 4.50
N ASP A 28 13.27 2.50 3.95
CA ASP A 28 13.39 1.50 2.88
C ASP A 28 12.95 0.08 3.32
N PRO A 29 13.45 -0.49 4.44
CA PRO A 29 12.94 -1.77 4.95
C PRO A 29 11.61 -1.61 5.72
N PRO A 30 10.82 -2.70 5.87
CA PRO A 30 11.05 -4.06 5.37
C PRO A 30 10.72 -4.31 3.89
N GLY A 31 9.89 -3.48 3.26
CA GLY A 31 9.42 -3.65 1.88
C GLY A 31 8.21 -4.57 1.74
N PHE A 32 7.72 -4.74 0.51
CA PHE A 32 6.47 -5.47 0.22
C PHE A 32 6.59 -7.00 0.32
N ALA A 33 7.80 -7.56 0.20
CA ALA A 33 8.02 -9.00 0.41
C ALA A 33 8.01 -9.41 1.90
N HIS A 34 7.38 -8.59 2.75
CA HIS A 34 7.29 -8.81 4.20
C HIS A 34 6.28 -9.91 4.55
N ASP A 35 5.13 -9.93 3.88
CA ASP A 35 4.01 -10.84 4.12
C ASP A 35 3.55 -11.59 2.84
N GLU A 36 4.32 -11.44 1.76
CA GLU A 36 4.16 -12.07 0.45
C GLU A 36 5.51 -12.43 -0.16
N SER A 37 5.54 -13.41 -1.07
CA SER A 37 6.75 -13.66 -1.85
C SER A 37 6.88 -12.65 -2.98
N VAL A 38 8.10 -12.46 -3.49
CA VAL A 38 8.36 -11.52 -4.59
C VAL A 38 7.57 -11.89 -5.84
N GLU A 39 7.34 -13.18 -6.06
CA GLU A 39 6.65 -13.72 -7.22
C GLU A 39 5.14 -13.46 -7.19
N THR A 40 4.53 -13.38 -6.00
CA THR A 40 3.07 -13.32 -5.83
C THR A 40 2.58 -12.04 -5.16
N MET A 41 3.47 -11.13 -4.76
CA MET A 41 3.07 -9.91 -4.05
C MET A 41 2.12 -9.05 -4.90
N GLY A 42 1.07 -8.53 -4.27
CA GLY A 42 0.04 -7.74 -4.94
C GLY A 42 -1.05 -8.55 -5.64
N GLU A 43 -1.02 -9.88 -5.60
CA GLU A 43 -2.10 -10.73 -6.12
C GLU A 43 -3.30 -10.85 -5.16
N ALA A 44 -3.08 -10.61 -3.86
CA ALA A 44 -4.10 -10.76 -2.82
C ALA A 44 -4.37 -9.45 -2.06
N LEU A 45 -5.59 -9.34 -1.52
CA LEU A 45 -5.93 -8.25 -0.59
C LEU A 45 -5.28 -8.51 0.79
N LYS A 46 -4.18 -7.81 1.05
CA LYS A 46 -3.52 -7.77 2.36
C LYS A 46 -4.11 -6.70 3.26
N LEU A 47 -4.29 -7.05 4.53
CA LEU A 47 -4.78 -6.15 5.56
C LEU A 47 -3.76 -6.07 6.69
N PRO A 48 -3.54 -4.89 7.29
CA PRO A 48 -2.81 -4.78 8.54
C PRO A 48 -3.44 -5.67 9.63
N PRO A 49 -2.67 -6.27 10.55
CA PRO A 49 -3.17 -7.23 11.53
C PRO A 49 -4.39 -6.75 12.34
N GLN A 50 -4.46 -5.45 12.64
CA GLN A 50 -5.57 -4.84 13.37
C GLN A 50 -6.92 -4.88 12.62
N TYR A 51 -6.92 -5.12 11.31
CA TYR A 51 -8.11 -5.16 10.47
C TYR A 51 -8.47 -6.57 9.97
N GLU A 52 -7.63 -7.58 10.22
CA GLU A 52 -7.91 -8.95 9.78
C GLU A 52 -9.21 -9.52 10.36
N ALA A 53 -9.55 -9.15 11.60
CA ALA A 53 -10.83 -9.54 12.21
C ALA A 53 -12.07 -8.98 11.47
N GLN A 54 -11.89 -7.94 10.64
CA GLN A 54 -12.94 -7.29 9.86
C GLN A 54 -12.87 -7.63 8.36
N ARG A 55 -12.00 -8.57 7.96
CA ARG A 55 -11.76 -8.93 6.55
C ARG A 55 -13.04 -9.11 5.74
N SER A 56 -13.98 -9.92 6.22
CA SER A 56 -15.23 -10.20 5.51
C SER A 56 -16.09 -8.94 5.29
N GLN A 57 -16.03 -7.96 6.19
CA GLN A 57 -16.76 -6.70 6.02
C GLN A 57 -16.05 -5.79 5.00
N ILE A 58 -14.71 -5.76 5.05
CA ILE A 58 -13.90 -4.98 4.11
C ILE A 58 -14.06 -5.52 2.68
N GLU A 59 -13.98 -6.83 2.50
CA GLU A 59 -14.14 -7.50 1.19
C GLU A 59 -15.52 -7.25 0.56
N GLN A 60 -16.55 -6.93 1.35
CA GLN A 60 -17.89 -6.60 0.85
C GLN A 60 -18.03 -5.17 0.33
N ILE A 61 -17.17 -4.24 0.76
CA ILE A 61 -17.28 -2.81 0.41
C ILE A 61 -16.25 -2.35 -0.62
N VAL A 62 -15.20 -3.14 -0.85
CA VAL A 62 -14.21 -2.86 -1.89
C VAL A 62 -14.69 -3.37 -3.25
N PHE A 63 -14.49 -2.57 -4.30
CA PHE A 63 -14.78 -3.01 -5.65
C PHE A 63 -13.69 -3.98 -6.13
N PRO A 64 -14.06 -5.11 -6.77
CA PRO A 64 -13.07 -6.02 -7.35
C PRO A 64 -12.30 -5.33 -8.47
N ILE A 65 -10.98 -5.55 -8.51
CA ILE A 65 -10.08 -5.03 -9.53
C ILE A 65 -9.31 -6.21 -10.11
N GLU A 66 -9.17 -6.20 -11.44
CA GLU A 66 -8.29 -7.11 -12.17
C GLU A 66 -7.16 -6.27 -12.78
N VAL A 67 -5.91 -6.67 -12.51
CA VAL A 67 -4.77 -6.10 -13.22
C VAL A 67 -4.81 -6.60 -14.66
N ARG A 68 -4.78 -5.67 -15.62
CA ARG A 68 -4.87 -5.99 -17.05
C ARG A 68 -3.65 -5.47 -17.78
N GLU A 69 -3.08 -6.29 -18.64
CA GLU A 69 -2.13 -5.80 -19.63
C GLU A 69 -2.86 -4.94 -20.67
N VAL A 70 -2.48 -3.67 -20.74
CA VAL A 70 -3.00 -2.76 -21.77
C VAL A 70 -2.03 -2.80 -22.94
N LYS A 71 -2.45 -3.35 -24.09
CA LYS A 71 -1.68 -3.19 -25.33
C LYS A 71 -1.67 -1.70 -25.70
N GLY A 72 -0.49 -1.09 -25.67
CA GLY A 72 -0.30 0.29 -26.13
C GLY A 72 -0.80 0.44 -27.56
N LYS A 73 -1.60 1.48 -27.82
CA LYS A 73 -2.06 1.83 -29.17
C LYS A 73 -0.88 2.44 -29.94
N GLY A 74 -0.01 1.58 -30.48
CA GLY A 74 1.25 2.03 -31.07
C GLY A 74 1.97 1.11 -32.06
N ASP A 75 1.45 -0.08 -32.37
CA ASP A 75 2.02 -0.94 -33.42
C ASP A 75 0.97 -1.26 -34.49
N SER A 76 0.96 -0.46 -35.55
CA SER A 76 0.40 -0.77 -36.87
C SER A 76 1.25 -0.10 -37.93
#